data_AF-A0A9N8E2T2-F1
#
_entry.id   AF-A0A9N8E2T2-F1
#
_cell.length_a   1.000
_cell.length_b   1.000
_cell.length_c   1.000
_cell.angle_alpha   90.00
_cell.angle_beta   90.00
_cell.angle_gamma   90.00
#
_symmetry.space_group_name_H-M   'P 1'
#
loop_
_entity.id
_entity.type
_entity.pdbx_description
1 polymer ?
#
loop_
_entity_poly.entity_id
_entity_poly.type
_entity_poly.pdbx_seq_one_letter_code
_entity_poly.pdbx_strand_id
1 'polypeptide(L)'
;MLIPKVISTTTSLHLLQLLWLAPSLSMAFIPTGDCSDTTGTNGGRVGYHSPSPTDVYLPDCQNPLQRELWRVFLQEDGTAYMIPRPDGLGITYGLCNNDAFDQELMAKAQQYGLCDETVTDPTVINSMTPEDALRFANAFHRQLRFSISDDNQIYPWAPDEDILLACENITSQAALSHCEALANRCNDDTGECIDIGVIPSVEAVQELVPALNDLYGVLQEGEACIPSTVFGPTFGCPVADCFAEQSAGCEYDTAGAPFSVNDLGDCCQRQCYAVDSNGNECTGNNNPQQEGKIGESCDPASWGTDPNFCPVAKCAAPPEGCNYVFDHYVVDGDGNCCASLCYAVDADDNECTISLEGDEEEDTSSNGRVGSTCNATETGTDPNQCPVAGCTEALEGCDYVMDHFVINMDGHCCPSLCYAVDANGNECTISLEGEEDTSNGLIGSTCNATDTDPVPCAVALCAEAPEGCDYVNNHFVFNMDGQCCPSLCYAVDANGNECTHSSGARIVHSWVAAFWVGLSFAFHCLELS
;
A
#
# COMPACT_ATOMS: atom_id res chain seq x y z
N MET A 1 -28.48 -80.77 65.07
CA MET A 1 -27.13 -80.87 64.47
C MET A 1 -27.35 -81.08 62.98
N LEU A 2 -27.46 -79.98 62.23
CA LEU A 2 -27.82 -79.98 60.81
C LEU A 2 -26.82 -79.09 60.07
N ILE A 3 -26.19 -79.69 59.06
CA ILE A 3 -25.30 -79.07 58.09
C ILE A 3 -26.16 -78.26 57.12
N PRO A 4 -25.80 -77.01 56.75
CA PRO A 4 -26.28 -76.41 55.53
C PRO A 4 -25.23 -76.45 54.42
N LYS A 5 -25.75 -76.77 53.24
CA LYS A 5 -25.09 -76.98 51.96
C LYS A 5 -25.10 -75.66 51.19
N VAL A 6 -23.94 -75.32 50.62
CA VAL A 6 -23.69 -74.21 49.71
C VAL A 6 -24.53 -74.36 48.44
N ILE A 7 -25.23 -73.29 48.02
CA ILE A 7 -25.56 -73.05 46.60
C ILE A 7 -25.28 -71.58 46.29
N SER A 8 -24.34 -71.41 45.38
CA SER A 8 -23.96 -70.21 44.64
C SER A 8 -24.91 -70.03 43.45
N THR A 9 -25.34 -68.79 43.19
CA THR A 9 -25.53 -68.26 41.82
C THR A 9 -25.57 -66.73 41.88
N THR A 10 -24.48 -66.12 41.42
CA THR A 10 -24.35 -64.71 41.07
C THR A 10 -24.94 -64.47 39.68
N THR A 11 -26.03 -63.71 39.60
CA THR A 11 -26.48 -63.07 38.36
C THR A 11 -25.98 -61.62 38.35
N SER A 12 -24.91 -61.39 37.58
CA SER A 12 -24.38 -60.06 37.26
C SER A 12 -25.42 -59.24 36.52
N LEU A 13 -25.91 -58.19 37.19
CA LEU A 13 -26.47 -57.02 36.52
C LEU A 13 -25.28 -56.19 35.99
N HIS A 14 -24.95 -56.35 34.72
CA HIS A 14 -24.18 -55.34 33.97
C HIS A 14 -25.19 -54.48 33.22
N LEU A 15 -25.82 -53.56 33.96
CA LEU A 15 -26.55 -52.44 33.37
C LEU A 15 -25.49 -51.48 32.85
N LEU A 16 -25.17 -51.66 31.57
CA LEU A 16 -24.28 -50.84 30.76
C LEU A 16 -24.76 -49.38 30.84
N GLN A 17 -24.09 -48.57 31.66
CA GLN A 17 -24.19 -47.11 31.61
C GLN A 17 -23.54 -46.65 30.30
N LEU A 18 -24.32 -46.64 29.22
CA LEU A 18 -24.11 -45.74 28.09
C LEU A 18 -24.40 -44.31 28.59
N LEU A 19 -23.50 -43.76 29.41
CA LEU A 19 -23.37 -42.31 29.51
C LEU A 19 -22.85 -41.88 28.13
N TRP A 20 -23.75 -41.30 27.35
CA TRP A 20 -23.40 -40.48 26.23
C TRP A 20 -22.47 -39.38 26.74
N LEU A 21 -21.17 -39.55 26.55
CA LEU A 21 -20.24 -38.44 26.42
C LEU A 21 -20.67 -37.71 25.15
N ALA A 22 -21.75 -36.94 25.24
CA ALA A 22 -21.95 -35.86 24.29
C ALA A 22 -20.69 -35.00 24.45
N PRO A 23 -19.87 -34.83 23.40
CA PRO A 23 -18.82 -33.83 23.46
C PRO A 23 -19.55 -32.54 23.83
N SER A 24 -19.31 -32.06 25.04
CA SER A 24 -19.65 -30.71 25.41
C SER A 24 -18.89 -29.87 24.41
N LEU A 25 -19.60 -29.38 23.39
CA LEU A 25 -19.17 -28.28 22.54
C LEU A 25 -18.86 -27.16 23.53
N SER A 26 -17.60 -27.14 23.96
CA SER A 26 -17.04 -26.02 24.68
C SER A 26 -17.30 -24.85 23.77
N MET A 27 -18.22 -23.97 24.17
CA MET A 27 -18.44 -22.69 23.52
C MET A 27 -17.06 -22.11 23.28
N ALA A 28 -16.69 -21.96 22.00
CA ALA A 28 -15.41 -21.40 21.64
C ALA A 28 -15.29 -20.06 22.37
N PHE A 29 -14.25 -19.92 23.20
CA PHE A 29 -14.00 -18.66 23.87
C PHE A 29 -13.61 -17.66 22.78
N ILE A 30 -14.47 -16.68 22.54
CA ILE A 30 -14.21 -15.57 21.63
C ILE A 30 -13.43 -14.53 22.45
N PRO A 31 -12.11 -14.33 22.19
CA PRO A 31 -11.28 -13.47 23.03
C PRO A 31 -11.74 -12.02 23.06
N THR A 32 -12.42 -11.58 22.00
CA THR A 32 -12.94 -10.23 21.85
C THR A 32 -14.24 -10.01 22.63
N GLY A 33 -14.91 -11.06 23.11
CA GLY A 33 -16.10 -10.98 23.96
C GLY A 33 -17.27 -11.85 23.48
N ASP A 34 -18.41 -11.72 24.16
CA ASP A 34 -19.65 -12.44 23.81
C ASP A 34 -20.61 -11.48 23.10
N CYS A 35 -20.42 -11.32 21.79
CA CYS A 35 -21.37 -10.67 20.91
C CYS A 35 -22.09 -11.72 20.07
N SER A 36 -23.42 -11.74 20.18
CA SER A 36 -24.24 -12.50 19.24
C SER A 36 -24.19 -11.79 17.89
N ASP A 37 -23.96 -12.51 16.79
CA ASP A 37 -24.22 -11.95 15.46
C ASP A 37 -25.66 -11.44 15.42
N THR A 38 -25.81 -10.12 15.40
CA THR A 38 -27.12 -9.46 15.38
C THR A 38 -27.69 -9.38 13.98
N THR A 39 -26.87 -9.62 12.94
CA THR A 39 -27.28 -9.52 11.54
C THR A 39 -27.98 -10.79 11.06
N GLY A 40 -27.74 -11.93 11.73
CA GLY A 40 -28.28 -13.23 11.31
C GLY A 40 -27.72 -13.69 9.97
N THR A 41 -26.56 -13.16 9.59
CA THR A 41 -25.87 -13.51 8.34
C THR A 41 -24.84 -14.59 8.64
N ASN A 42 -24.48 -15.39 7.64
CA ASN A 42 -23.40 -16.36 7.79
C ASN A 42 -22.00 -15.73 7.73
N GLY A 43 -21.90 -14.39 7.82
CA GLY A 43 -20.65 -13.64 7.62
C GLY A 43 -20.19 -13.56 6.16
N GLY A 44 -20.86 -14.22 5.20
CA GLY A 44 -20.52 -14.13 3.78
C GLY A 44 -20.70 -12.73 3.19
N ARG A 45 -20.07 -12.50 2.04
CA ARG A 45 -20.19 -11.26 1.24
C ARG A 45 -20.52 -11.63 -0.21
N VAL A 46 -21.63 -11.12 -0.72
CA VAL A 46 -22.12 -11.47 -2.06
C VAL A 46 -21.06 -11.12 -3.10
N GLY A 47 -20.81 -12.03 -4.04
CA GLY A 47 -19.82 -11.84 -5.10
C GLY A 47 -18.36 -11.90 -4.67
N TYR A 48 -18.08 -12.12 -3.38
CA TYR A 48 -16.71 -12.21 -2.87
C TYR A 48 -16.44 -13.52 -2.11
N HIS A 49 -17.29 -13.85 -1.13
CA HIS A 49 -17.10 -15.02 -0.29
C HIS A 49 -18.43 -15.64 0.14
N SER A 50 -18.53 -16.95 -0.12
CA SER A 50 -19.60 -17.79 0.38
C SER A 50 -18.98 -18.83 1.31
N PRO A 51 -19.14 -18.70 2.65
CA PRO A 51 -18.56 -19.66 3.59
C PRO A 51 -19.15 -21.05 3.37
N SER A 52 -18.38 -22.09 3.70
CA SER A 52 -18.89 -23.47 3.68
C SER A 52 -20.14 -23.57 4.58
N PRO A 53 -21.12 -24.44 4.26
CA PRO A 53 -22.26 -24.68 5.15
C PRO A 53 -21.88 -25.12 6.57
N THR A 54 -20.65 -25.60 6.77
CA THR A 54 -20.10 -26.01 8.07
C THR A 54 -19.28 -24.92 8.76
N ASP A 55 -18.94 -23.84 8.06
CA ASP A 55 -18.18 -22.73 8.64
C ASP A 55 -19.07 -21.91 9.58
N VAL A 56 -18.49 -21.43 10.68
CA VAL A 56 -19.15 -20.55 11.63
C VAL A 56 -18.45 -19.20 11.63
N TYR A 57 -19.17 -18.15 11.24
CA TYR A 57 -18.66 -16.77 11.34
C TYR A 57 -18.43 -16.40 12.81
N LEU A 58 -17.23 -15.86 13.07
CA LEU A 58 -16.80 -15.37 14.38
C LEU A 58 -16.65 -13.83 14.29
N PRO A 59 -17.63 -13.06 14.80
CA PRO A 59 -17.53 -11.60 14.80
C PRO A 59 -16.47 -11.09 15.78
N ASP A 60 -15.82 -9.99 15.44
CA ASP A 60 -14.98 -9.23 16.33
C ASP A 60 -15.85 -8.33 17.23
N CYS A 61 -16.10 -8.81 18.45
CA CYS A 61 -16.89 -8.09 19.45
C CYS A 61 -16.24 -6.79 19.97
N GLN A 62 -15.00 -6.50 19.57
CA GLN A 62 -14.26 -5.28 19.86
C GLN A 62 -13.84 -4.54 18.60
N ASN A 63 -14.55 -4.76 17.48
CA ASN A 63 -14.28 -4.05 16.23
C ASN A 63 -14.39 -2.52 16.47
N PRO A 64 -13.32 -1.73 16.20
CA PRO A 64 -13.36 -0.28 16.35
C PRO A 64 -14.14 0.42 15.22
N LEU A 65 -14.44 -0.29 14.14
CA LEU A 65 -15.08 0.25 12.94
C LEU A 65 -16.60 0.08 13.01
N GLN A 66 -17.30 0.81 12.15
CA GLN A 66 -18.75 0.62 11.94
C GLN A 66 -19.07 -0.72 11.25
N ARG A 67 -18.08 -1.31 10.56
CA ARG A 67 -18.21 -2.54 9.76
C ARG A 67 -16.92 -3.36 9.81
N GLU A 68 -17.01 -4.68 9.72
CA GLU A 68 -15.83 -5.56 9.66
C GLU A 68 -15.36 -5.75 8.21
N LEU A 69 -14.13 -5.30 7.90
CA LEU A 69 -13.51 -5.63 6.62
C LEU A 69 -13.06 -7.10 6.63
N TRP A 70 -12.11 -7.43 7.52
CA TRP A 70 -11.67 -8.81 7.77
C TRP A 70 -12.66 -9.56 8.66
N ARG A 71 -13.25 -10.62 8.14
CA ARG A 71 -14.16 -11.52 8.86
C ARG A 71 -13.46 -12.85 9.12
N VAL A 72 -13.71 -13.43 10.29
CA VAL A 72 -13.11 -14.70 10.72
C VAL A 72 -14.14 -15.82 10.62
N PHE A 73 -13.73 -16.99 10.12
CA PHE A 73 -14.59 -18.16 9.98
C PHE A 73 -13.93 -19.37 10.64
N LEU A 74 -14.63 -20.00 11.59
CA LEU A 74 -14.27 -21.27 12.21
C LEU A 74 -14.69 -22.43 11.31
N GLN A 75 -13.75 -23.32 11.02
CA GLN A 75 -13.95 -24.54 10.23
C GLN A 75 -14.32 -25.73 11.13
N GLU A 76 -14.81 -26.81 10.51
CA GLU A 76 -15.24 -28.03 11.21
C GLU A 76 -14.10 -28.73 11.98
N ASP A 77 -12.86 -28.61 11.50
CA ASP A 77 -11.67 -29.18 12.15
C ASP A 77 -11.14 -28.35 13.34
N GLY A 78 -11.78 -27.21 13.61
CA GLY A 78 -11.43 -26.31 14.71
C GLY A 78 -10.41 -25.24 14.36
N THR A 79 -9.91 -25.17 13.12
CA THR A 79 -9.09 -24.03 12.66
C THR A 79 -9.95 -22.88 12.16
N ALA A 80 -9.34 -21.73 11.92
CA ALA A 80 -10.01 -20.55 11.39
C ALA A 80 -9.22 -19.92 10.25
N TYR A 81 -9.95 -19.25 9.37
CA TYR A 81 -9.41 -18.44 8.29
C TYR A 81 -10.04 -17.04 8.29
N MET A 82 -9.39 -16.11 7.59
CA MET A 82 -9.79 -14.71 7.48
C MET A 82 -10.11 -14.34 6.04
N ILE A 83 -11.15 -13.51 5.85
CA ILE A 83 -11.54 -12.98 4.54
C ILE A 83 -11.80 -11.47 4.66
N PRO A 84 -11.15 -10.61 3.84
CA PRO A 84 -10.08 -10.94 2.90
C PRO A 84 -8.89 -11.65 3.52
N ARG A 85 -8.18 -12.44 2.70
CA ARG A 85 -6.99 -13.15 3.17
C ARG A 85 -5.91 -12.11 3.51
N PRO A 86 -5.31 -12.14 4.71
CA PRO A 86 -4.42 -11.08 5.17
C PRO A 86 -2.98 -11.24 4.67
N ASP A 87 -2.81 -11.53 3.39
CA ASP A 87 -1.50 -11.76 2.77
C ASP A 87 -0.64 -10.49 2.86
N GLY A 88 0.57 -10.59 3.41
CA GLY A 88 1.49 -9.46 3.54
C GLY A 88 1.02 -8.33 4.48
N LEU A 89 -0.19 -8.41 5.05
CA LEU A 89 -0.75 -7.35 5.88
C LEU A 89 0.04 -7.12 7.17
N GLY A 90 0.77 -8.13 7.65
CA GLY A 90 1.65 -7.95 8.80
C GLY A 90 2.82 -7.00 8.51
N ILE A 91 3.28 -6.92 7.26
CA ILE A 91 4.30 -5.96 6.83
C ILE A 91 3.66 -4.57 6.69
N THR A 92 2.56 -4.49 5.94
CA THR A 92 1.88 -3.23 5.64
C THR A 92 1.46 -2.48 6.91
N TYR A 93 0.92 -3.20 7.89
CA TYR A 93 0.45 -2.64 9.15
C TYR A 93 1.53 -2.65 10.25
N GLY A 94 2.81 -2.75 9.86
CA GLY A 94 3.95 -2.66 10.77
C GLY A 94 4.02 -3.74 11.85
N LEU A 95 3.12 -4.74 11.84
CA LEU A 95 3.00 -5.79 12.86
C LEU A 95 4.29 -6.61 13.00
N CYS A 96 5.05 -6.72 11.92
CA CYS A 96 6.26 -7.54 11.83
C CYS A 96 7.56 -6.80 12.16
N ASN A 97 7.55 -5.46 12.18
CA ASN A 97 8.76 -4.64 12.28
C ASN A 97 8.71 -3.60 13.41
N ASN A 98 7.59 -3.48 14.12
CA ASN A 98 7.41 -2.49 15.16
C ASN A 98 7.47 -3.14 16.54
N ASP A 99 8.55 -2.82 17.28
CA ASP A 99 8.79 -3.26 18.66
C ASP A 99 7.66 -2.84 19.63
N ALA A 100 6.79 -1.90 19.23
CA ALA A 100 5.63 -1.51 20.01
C ALA A 100 4.55 -2.60 20.06
N PHE A 101 4.50 -3.55 19.12
CA PHE A 101 3.48 -4.60 19.14
C PHE A 101 3.74 -5.64 20.22
N ASP A 102 2.67 -6.30 20.64
CA ASP A 102 2.72 -7.49 21.49
C ASP A 102 3.64 -8.53 20.83
N GLN A 103 4.78 -8.81 21.48
CA GLN A 103 5.77 -9.77 20.98
C GLN A 103 5.16 -11.16 20.74
N GLU A 104 4.11 -11.52 21.47
CA GLU A 104 3.37 -12.74 21.25
C GLU A 104 2.63 -12.70 19.91
N LEU A 105 1.92 -11.60 19.62
CA LEU A 105 1.17 -11.43 18.37
C LEU A 105 2.13 -11.34 17.16
N MET A 106 3.27 -10.68 17.30
CA MET A 106 4.31 -10.65 16.27
C MET A 106 4.87 -12.05 15.98
N ALA A 107 5.17 -12.85 17.04
CA ALA A 107 5.62 -14.21 16.86
C ALA A 107 4.56 -15.08 16.15
N LYS A 108 3.28 -14.85 16.42
CA LYS A 108 2.17 -15.46 15.69
C LYS A 108 2.09 -14.99 14.24
N ALA A 109 2.30 -13.71 13.97
CA ALA A 109 2.29 -13.17 12.61
C ALA A 109 3.35 -13.86 11.74
N GLN A 110 4.56 -14.04 12.30
CA GLN A 110 5.63 -14.81 11.67
C GLN A 110 5.25 -16.29 11.50
N GLN A 111 4.66 -16.91 12.53
CA GLN A 111 4.20 -18.30 12.47
C GLN A 111 3.22 -18.54 11.30
N TYR A 112 2.33 -17.59 11.03
CA TYR A 112 1.30 -17.71 9.99
C TYR A 112 1.69 -17.14 8.62
N GLY A 113 2.93 -16.68 8.45
CA GLY A 113 3.41 -16.10 7.19
C GLY A 113 2.80 -14.72 6.86
N LEU A 114 2.26 -14.00 7.85
CA LEU A 114 1.75 -12.63 7.66
C LEU A 114 2.88 -11.61 7.46
N CYS A 115 4.10 -11.99 7.82
CA CYS A 115 5.32 -11.20 7.68
C CYS A 115 6.10 -11.47 6.39
N ASP A 116 5.53 -12.28 5.49
CA ASP A 116 6.11 -12.55 4.19
C ASP A 116 5.36 -11.76 3.11
N GLU A 117 6.09 -11.12 2.19
CA GLU A 117 5.49 -10.39 1.05
C GLU A 117 4.69 -11.33 0.15
N THR A 118 5.13 -12.60 0.07
CA THR A 118 4.48 -13.65 -0.69
C THR A 118 4.17 -14.84 0.21
N VAL A 119 2.87 -15.16 0.32
CA VAL A 119 2.42 -16.34 1.06
C VAL A 119 2.84 -17.60 0.31
N THR A 120 3.86 -18.28 0.81
CA THR A 120 4.39 -19.50 0.18
C THR A 120 3.49 -20.72 0.37
N ASP A 121 2.75 -20.76 1.49
CA ASP A 121 1.81 -21.84 1.79
C ASP A 121 0.49 -21.27 2.34
N PRO A 122 -0.56 -21.14 1.50
CA PRO A 122 -1.84 -20.60 1.93
C PRO A 122 -2.57 -21.52 2.90
N THR A 123 -2.14 -22.76 3.11
CA THR A 123 -2.74 -23.64 4.11
C THR A 123 -2.41 -23.18 5.53
N VAL A 124 -1.24 -22.57 5.74
CA VAL A 124 -0.82 -22.09 7.06
C VAL A 124 -1.68 -20.92 7.52
N ILE A 125 -1.86 -19.91 6.67
CA ILE A 125 -2.67 -18.72 6.96
C ILE A 125 -4.17 -19.03 7.06
N ASN A 126 -4.63 -20.09 6.40
CA ASN A 126 -6.02 -20.55 6.47
C ASN A 126 -6.29 -21.57 7.59
N SER A 127 -5.28 -21.89 8.40
CA SER A 127 -5.39 -22.83 9.52
C SER A 127 -4.96 -22.20 10.85
N MET A 128 -5.32 -20.93 11.06
CA MET A 128 -5.07 -20.23 12.32
C MET A 128 -5.89 -20.84 13.46
N THR A 129 -5.46 -20.62 14.70
CA THR A 129 -6.41 -20.79 15.81
C THR A 129 -7.47 -19.68 15.75
N PRO A 130 -8.72 -19.94 16.15
CA PRO A 130 -9.76 -18.90 16.18
C PRO A 130 -9.38 -17.66 17.00
N GLU A 131 -8.65 -17.88 18.10
CA GLU A 131 -8.14 -16.81 18.95
C GLU A 131 -7.11 -15.93 18.23
N ASP A 132 -6.12 -16.55 17.57
CA ASP A 132 -5.11 -15.80 16.81
C ASP A 132 -5.76 -15.03 15.64
N ALA A 133 -6.69 -15.66 14.90
CA ALA A 133 -7.38 -15.02 13.78
C ALA A 133 -8.21 -13.79 14.22
N LEU A 134 -8.92 -13.87 15.34
CA LEU A 134 -9.66 -12.73 15.91
C LEU A 134 -8.72 -11.63 16.41
N ARG A 135 -7.56 -11.97 16.99
CA ARG A 135 -6.55 -10.99 17.39
C ARG A 135 -5.99 -10.25 16.17
N PHE A 136 -5.70 -10.95 15.08
CA PHE A 136 -5.27 -10.30 13.83
C PHE A 136 -6.35 -9.45 13.20
N ALA A 137 -7.59 -9.95 13.10
CA ALA A 137 -8.71 -9.18 12.56
C ALA A 137 -8.86 -7.85 13.32
N ASN A 138 -8.89 -7.90 14.65
CA ASN A 138 -8.98 -6.70 15.48
C ASN A 138 -7.79 -5.76 15.27
N ALA A 139 -6.56 -6.30 15.22
CA ALA A 139 -5.36 -5.51 14.97
C ALA A 139 -5.40 -4.81 13.59
N PHE A 140 -5.86 -5.49 12.55
CA PHE A 140 -5.99 -4.91 11.21
C PHE A 140 -7.13 -3.90 11.15
N HIS A 141 -8.30 -4.16 11.75
CA HIS A 141 -9.41 -3.19 11.79
C HIS A 141 -8.99 -1.88 12.47
N ARG A 142 -8.15 -1.94 13.51
CA ARG A 142 -7.61 -0.74 14.18
C ARG A 142 -6.74 0.11 13.28
N GLN A 143 -6.03 -0.52 12.35
CA GLN A 143 -5.13 0.16 11.42
C GLN A 143 -5.77 0.36 10.04
N LEU A 144 -7.04 0.01 9.87
CA LEU A 144 -7.70 0.12 8.58
C LEU A 144 -7.74 1.58 8.16
N ARG A 145 -7.11 1.87 7.03
CA ARG A 145 -7.27 3.11 6.29
C ARG A 145 -7.31 2.76 4.82
N PHE A 146 -8.42 3.09 4.15
CA PHE A 146 -8.44 3.07 2.70
C PHE A 146 -7.61 4.23 2.19
N SER A 147 -6.76 3.93 1.21
CA SER A 147 -5.79 4.82 0.58
C SER A 147 -5.70 4.50 -0.91
N ILE A 148 -5.06 5.40 -1.65
CA ILE A 148 -4.75 5.20 -3.06
C ILE A 148 -3.33 4.62 -3.11
N SER A 149 -3.17 3.41 -3.65
CA SER A 149 -1.85 2.81 -3.86
C SER A 149 -1.08 3.51 -4.98
N ASP A 150 0.22 3.20 -5.12
CA ASP A 150 1.06 3.71 -6.20
C ASP A 150 0.53 3.35 -7.60
N ASP A 151 -0.19 2.23 -7.71
CA ASP A 151 -0.87 1.78 -8.94
C ASP A 151 -2.25 2.41 -9.15
N ASN A 152 -2.58 3.46 -8.39
CA ASN A 152 -3.86 4.15 -8.37
C ASN A 152 -5.05 3.22 -8.08
N GLN A 153 -4.86 2.23 -7.20
CA GLN A 153 -5.93 1.32 -6.76
C GLN A 153 -6.36 1.64 -5.33
N ILE A 154 -7.54 1.14 -4.93
CA ILE A 154 -8.01 1.21 -3.55
C ILE A 154 -7.21 0.19 -2.72
N TYR A 155 -6.54 0.66 -1.66
CA TYR A 155 -5.76 -0.18 -0.76
C TYR A 155 -6.14 0.06 0.73
N PRO A 156 -6.40 -0.99 1.53
CA PRO A 156 -6.52 -2.38 1.09
C PRO A 156 -7.74 -2.55 0.17
N TRP A 157 -7.79 -3.67 -0.56
CA TRP A 157 -8.92 -3.96 -1.43
C TRP A 157 -10.25 -3.97 -0.65
N ALA A 158 -11.28 -3.33 -1.19
CA ALA A 158 -12.62 -3.26 -0.62
C ALA A 158 -13.58 -4.23 -1.34
N PRO A 159 -14.41 -4.99 -0.62
CA PRO A 159 -15.48 -5.78 -1.22
C PRO A 159 -16.44 -4.94 -2.04
N ASP A 160 -16.88 -5.48 -3.17
CA ASP A 160 -17.77 -4.79 -4.10
C ASP A 160 -19.09 -4.34 -3.46
N GLU A 161 -19.62 -5.13 -2.52
CA GLU A 161 -20.79 -4.74 -1.72
C GLU A 161 -20.54 -3.45 -0.92
N ASP A 162 -19.34 -3.28 -0.36
CA ASP A 162 -19.00 -2.06 0.39
C ASP A 162 -18.69 -0.89 -0.55
N ILE A 163 -18.12 -1.15 -1.73
CA ILE A 163 -17.99 -0.14 -2.79
C ILE A 163 -19.36 0.39 -3.18
N LEU A 164 -20.34 -0.49 -3.44
CA LEU A 164 -21.71 -0.11 -3.80
C LEU A 164 -22.40 0.70 -2.69
N LEU A 165 -22.15 0.38 -1.42
CA LEU A 165 -22.65 1.18 -0.29
C LEU A 165 -21.97 2.55 -0.21
N ALA A 166 -20.65 2.62 -0.45
CA ALA A 166 -19.93 3.89 -0.49
C ALA A 166 -20.43 4.80 -1.63
N CYS A 167 -20.87 4.21 -2.75
CA CYS A 167 -21.44 4.92 -3.88
C CYS A 167 -22.70 5.74 -3.54
N GLU A 168 -23.43 5.40 -2.47
CA GLU A 168 -24.65 6.14 -2.06
C GLU A 168 -24.37 7.61 -1.73
N ASN A 169 -23.13 7.94 -1.36
CA ASN A 169 -22.72 9.29 -0.94
C ASN A 169 -21.85 10.03 -1.98
N ILE A 170 -21.61 9.43 -3.16
CA ILE A 170 -20.71 10.00 -4.16
C ILE A 170 -21.49 10.76 -5.23
N THR A 171 -20.94 11.89 -5.70
CA THR A 171 -21.52 12.71 -6.78
C THR A 171 -20.68 12.76 -8.05
N SER A 172 -19.44 12.29 -8.00
CA SER A 172 -18.54 12.25 -9.16
C SER A 172 -19.05 11.29 -10.23
N GLN A 173 -19.10 11.76 -11.47
CA GLN A 173 -19.58 10.95 -12.59
C GLN A 173 -18.68 9.74 -12.87
N ALA A 174 -17.36 9.86 -12.68
CA ALA A 174 -16.42 8.76 -12.88
C ALA A 174 -16.69 7.61 -11.89
N ALA A 175 -16.83 7.95 -10.61
CA ALA A 175 -17.19 6.98 -9.57
C ALA A 175 -18.59 6.38 -9.83
N LEU A 176 -19.60 7.20 -10.12
CA LEU A 176 -20.95 6.72 -10.42
C LEU A 176 -20.98 5.74 -11.60
N SER A 177 -20.21 6.00 -12.66
CA SER A 177 -20.09 5.07 -13.79
C SER A 177 -19.43 3.75 -13.40
N HIS A 178 -18.44 3.77 -12.50
CA HIS A 178 -17.87 2.54 -11.94
C HIS A 178 -18.89 1.78 -11.07
N CYS A 179 -19.62 2.49 -10.21
CA CYS A 179 -20.68 1.92 -9.36
C CYS A 179 -21.79 1.26 -10.20
N GLU A 180 -22.20 1.89 -11.30
CA GLU A 180 -23.18 1.32 -12.22
C GLU A 180 -22.65 0.07 -12.92
N ALA A 181 -21.40 0.09 -13.38
CA ALA A 181 -20.76 -1.11 -13.95
C ALA A 181 -20.69 -2.26 -12.93
N LEU A 182 -20.43 -1.94 -11.67
CA LEU A 182 -20.36 -2.92 -10.59
C LEU A 182 -21.74 -3.49 -10.22
N ALA A 183 -22.75 -2.63 -10.11
CA ALA A 183 -24.12 -3.03 -9.80
C ALA A 183 -24.70 -3.95 -10.88
N ASN A 184 -24.38 -3.70 -12.15
CA ASN A 184 -24.83 -4.52 -13.27
C ASN A 184 -24.06 -5.85 -13.42
N ARG A 185 -23.07 -6.12 -12.55
CA ARG A 185 -22.24 -7.33 -12.65
C ARG A 185 -22.88 -8.56 -12.01
N CYS A 186 -23.73 -8.35 -11.01
CA CYS A 186 -24.45 -9.42 -10.35
C CYS A 186 -25.84 -9.54 -10.97
N ASN A 187 -26.25 -10.76 -11.29
CA ASN A 187 -27.60 -10.99 -11.77
C ASN A 187 -28.55 -11.01 -10.56
N ASP A 188 -29.34 -9.95 -10.42
CA ASP A 188 -30.33 -9.75 -9.35
C ASP A 188 -31.26 -10.96 -9.14
N ASP A 189 -31.60 -11.69 -10.22
CA ASP A 189 -32.52 -12.83 -10.15
C ASP A 189 -31.88 -14.11 -9.60
N THR A 190 -30.56 -14.23 -9.74
CA THR A 190 -29.82 -15.46 -9.39
C THR A 190 -28.87 -15.28 -8.21
N GLY A 191 -28.49 -14.03 -7.91
CA GLY A 191 -27.40 -13.71 -6.99
C GLY A 191 -26.01 -14.14 -7.49
N GLU A 192 -25.91 -14.65 -8.73
CA GLU A 192 -24.64 -15.01 -9.35
C GLU A 192 -23.96 -13.74 -9.88
N CYS A 193 -22.74 -13.50 -9.42
CA CYS A 193 -21.88 -12.44 -9.92
C CYS A 193 -20.86 -13.02 -10.89
N ILE A 194 -20.61 -12.33 -12.00
CA ILE A 194 -19.52 -12.70 -12.91
C ILE A 194 -18.18 -12.47 -12.20
N ASP A 195 -17.29 -13.46 -12.24
CA ASP A 195 -15.99 -13.42 -11.58
C ASP A 195 -15.02 -12.42 -12.26
N ILE A 196 -14.34 -11.66 -11.41
CA ILE A 196 -13.19 -10.74 -11.63
C ILE A 196 -13.55 -9.27 -11.92
N GLY A 197 -12.89 -8.42 -11.11
CA GLY A 197 -13.24 -7.05 -10.78
C GLY A 197 -13.25 -6.07 -11.94
N VAL A 198 -14.28 -5.23 -11.93
CA VAL A 198 -14.24 -3.95 -12.64
C VAL A 198 -13.14 -3.15 -11.95
N ILE A 199 -12.13 -2.71 -12.70
CA ILE A 199 -11.08 -1.85 -12.15
C ILE A 199 -11.60 -0.41 -12.21
N PRO A 200 -11.66 0.33 -11.09
CA PRO A 200 -12.05 1.73 -11.10
C PRO A 200 -11.00 2.59 -11.84
N SER A 201 -11.43 3.68 -12.46
CA SER A 201 -10.49 4.70 -12.95
C SER A 201 -9.86 5.45 -11.78
N VAL A 202 -8.74 6.15 -12.03
CA VAL A 202 -8.05 6.94 -10.99
C VAL A 202 -9.01 7.97 -10.35
N GLU A 203 -9.83 8.64 -11.16
CA GLU A 203 -10.82 9.61 -10.67
C GLU A 203 -11.94 8.96 -9.84
N ALA A 204 -12.30 7.71 -10.16
CA ALA A 204 -13.23 6.95 -9.34
C ALA A 204 -12.60 6.57 -7.99
N VAL A 205 -11.34 6.15 -7.99
CA VAL A 205 -10.59 5.79 -6.77
C VAL A 205 -10.44 6.98 -5.82
N GLN A 206 -10.14 8.18 -6.34
CA GLN A 206 -10.03 9.41 -5.55
C GLN A 206 -11.30 9.76 -4.78
N GLU A 207 -12.48 9.37 -5.28
CA GLU A 207 -13.78 9.64 -4.66
C GLU A 207 -14.26 8.47 -3.80
N LEU A 208 -13.92 7.22 -4.18
CA LEU A 208 -14.28 6.02 -3.45
C LEU A 208 -13.52 5.88 -2.13
N VAL A 209 -12.23 6.23 -2.10
CA VAL A 209 -11.41 6.09 -0.89
C VAL A 209 -11.96 6.89 0.31
N PRO A 210 -12.28 8.19 0.19
CA PRO A 210 -12.91 8.94 1.28
C PRO A 210 -14.26 8.35 1.68
N ALA A 211 -15.11 7.99 0.71
CA ALA A 211 -16.43 7.43 0.97
C ALA A 211 -16.37 6.07 1.69
N LEU A 212 -15.36 5.24 1.39
CA LEU A 212 -15.10 3.98 2.09
C LEU A 212 -14.62 4.21 3.51
N ASN A 213 -13.72 5.16 3.74
CA ASN A 213 -13.29 5.53 5.10
C ASN A 213 -14.49 6.01 5.93
N ASP A 214 -15.36 6.85 5.37
CA ASP A 214 -16.59 7.30 6.02
C ASP A 214 -17.55 6.13 6.32
N LEU A 215 -17.76 5.22 5.35
CA LEU A 215 -18.60 4.03 5.50
C LEU A 215 -18.13 3.11 6.64
N TYR A 216 -16.82 2.97 6.80
CA TYR A 216 -16.22 2.15 7.85
C TYR A 216 -16.05 2.90 9.18
N GLY A 217 -16.27 4.21 9.21
CA GLY A 217 -15.97 5.05 10.38
C GLY A 217 -14.47 5.09 10.69
N VAL A 218 -13.63 4.99 9.66
CA VAL A 218 -12.19 5.24 9.79
C VAL A 218 -12.00 6.73 10.04
N LEU A 219 -11.43 7.06 11.19
CA LEU A 219 -11.14 8.44 11.55
C LEU A 219 -10.04 9.01 10.65
N GLN A 220 -10.21 10.25 10.22
CA GLN A 220 -9.20 10.95 9.45
C GLN A 220 -8.12 11.54 10.36
N GLU A 221 -6.92 11.71 9.79
CA GLU A 221 -5.82 12.36 10.50
C GLU A 221 -6.24 13.73 11.04
N GLY A 222 -5.91 14.00 12.32
CA GLY A 222 -6.29 15.22 13.02
C GLY A 222 -7.70 15.20 13.62
N GLU A 223 -8.55 14.22 13.32
CA GLU A 223 -9.85 14.11 13.97
C GLU A 223 -9.70 13.79 15.46
N ALA A 224 -10.55 14.45 16.27
CA ALA A 224 -10.59 14.20 17.70
C ALA A 224 -11.11 12.78 17.95
N CYS A 225 -10.39 12.03 18.79
CA CYS A 225 -10.73 10.68 19.13
C CYS A 225 -10.82 10.52 20.65
N ILE A 226 -11.55 9.51 21.13
CA ILE A 226 -11.67 9.23 22.56
C ILE A 226 -10.88 7.95 22.84
N PRO A 227 -9.83 7.99 23.67
CA PRO A 227 -9.18 6.78 24.16
C PRO A 227 -10.14 6.08 25.13
N SER A 228 -11.06 5.28 24.60
CA SER A 228 -11.91 4.42 25.41
C SER A 228 -11.09 3.56 26.37
N THR A 229 -11.60 3.38 27.57
CA THR A 229 -10.97 2.67 28.70
C THR A 229 -10.74 1.18 28.50
N VAL A 230 -10.94 0.65 27.28
CA VAL A 230 -10.69 -0.75 26.91
C VAL A 230 -9.35 -0.89 26.16
N PHE A 231 -8.71 0.23 25.81
CA PHE A 231 -7.44 0.25 25.12
C PHE A 231 -6.30 -0.04 26.10
N GLY A 232 -5.51 -1.07 25.80
CA GLY A 232 -4.12 -1.11 26.27
C GLY A 232 -3.39 0.15 25.83
N PRO A 233 -2.21 0.47 26.41
CA PRO A 233 -1.46 1.67 26.03
C PRO A 233 -1.37 1.75 24.50
N THR A 234 -1.91 2.85 23.97
CA THR A 234 -1.95 3.22 22.56
C THR A 234 -0.61 2.87 21.91
N PHE A 235 -0.61 1.79 21.13
CA PHE A 235 0.57 1.24 20.51
C PHE A 235 1.09 2.27 19.50
N GLY A 236 2.35 2.68 19.62
CA GLY A 236 2.99 3.52 18.61
C GLY A 236 2.78 5.03 18.73
N CYS A 237 1.97 5.54 19.67
CA CYS A 237 1.97 6.98 19.91
C CYS A 237 3.37 7.39 20.36
N PRO A 238 4.08 8.25 19.59
CA PRO A 238 5.38 8.69 20.04
C PRO A 238 5.20 9.32 21.43
N VAL A 239 6.25 9.31 22.24
CA VAL A 239 6.31 10.20 23.40
C VAL A 239 7.11 11.39 22.91
N ALA A 240 6.45 12.51 22.61
CA ALA A 240 7.20 13.73 22.34
C ALA A 240 7.85 14.16 23.65
N ASP A 241 9.17 14.32 23.59
CA ASP A 241 9.84 15.22 24.49
C ASP A 241 9.43 16.65 24.09
N CYS A 242 8.43 17.19 24.78
CA CYS A 242 7.99 18.57 24.57
C CYS A 242 9.07 19.52 25.07
N PHE A 243 9.94 19.97 24.16
CA PHE A 243 11.04 20.89 24.43
C PHE A 243 10.66 22.38 24.31
N ALA A 244 9.39 22.72 24.11
CA ALA A 244 9.03 24.14 23.98
C ALA A 244 9.24 24.86 25.32
N GLU A 245 10.06 25.93 25.30
CA GLU A 245 10.14 26.87 26.42
C GLU A 245 8.73 27.37 26.72
N GLN A 246 8.28 27.21 27.96
CA GLN A 246 6.95 27.66 28.39
C GLN A 246 6.79 29.14 28.09
N SER A 247 6.00 29.47 27.06
CA SER A 247 5.51 30.82 26.85
C SER A 247 4.70 31.24 28.07
N ALA A 248 5.04 32.38 28.66
CA ALA A 248 4.43 32.85 29.90
C ALA A 248 2.89 32.88 29.79
N GLY A 249 2.20 32.04 30.56
CA GLY A 249 0.74 31.95 30.60
C GLY A 249 0.12 30.69 29.98
N CYS A 250 0.94 29.79 29.43
CA CYS A 250 0.50 28.49 28.90
C CYS A 250 0.99 27.36 29.79
N GLU A 251 0.10 26.43 30.13
CA GLU A 251 0.44 25.21 30.86
C GLU A 251 0.09 24.00 29.98
N TYR A 252 0.93 22.97 29.98
CA TYR A 252 0.62 21.74 29.27
C TYR A 252 -0.61 21.09 29.90
N ASP A 253 -1.67 20.92 29.11
CA ASP A 253 -2.87 20.26 29.59
C ASP A 253 -2.70 18.75 29.59
N THR A 254 -1.95 18.25 30.56
CA THR A 254 -1.75 16.81 30.77
C THR A 254 -3.01 16.08 31.22
N ALA A 255 -4.04 16.79 31.68
CA ALA A 255 -5.27 16.23 32.24
C ALA A 255 -6.45 16.23 31.25
N GLY A 256 -6.37 17.05 30.20
CA GLY A 256 -7.42 17.27 29.21
C GLY A 256 -6.96 17.29 27.75
N ALA A 257 -5.68 16.98 27.45
CA ALA A 257 -5.18 16.93 26.08
C ALA A 257 -6.13 16.12 25.17
N PRO A 258 -6.71 16.74 24.13
CA PRO A 258 -7.53 16.02 23.17
C PRO A 258 -6.65 14.97 22.52
N PHE A 259 -7.16 13.75 22.40
CA PHE A 259 -6.51 12.75 21.57
C PHE A 259 -6.90 13.06 20.13
N SER A 260 -5.94 12.97 19.21
CA SER A 260 -6.18 13.09 17.78
C SER A 260 -5.60 11.88 17.07
N VAL A 261 -6.19 11.56 15.93
CA VAL A 261 -5.68 10.52 15.06
C VAL A 261 -4.38 11.00 14.40
N ASN A 262 -3.30 10.24 14.54
CA ASN A 262 -2.03 10.51 13.84
C ASN A 262 -2.09 10.04 12.38
N ASP A 263 -0.99 10.21 11.66
CA ASP A 263 -0.78 9.73 10.28
C ASP A 263 -0.98 8.20 10.13
N LEU A 264 -0.71 7.45 11.20
CA LEU A 264 -0.89 6.00 11.28
C LEU A 264 -2.33 5.56 11.64
N GLY A 265 -3.25 6.50 11.90
CA GLY A 265 -4.62 6.17 12.31
C GLY A 265 -4.79 5.90 13.81
N ASP A 266 -3.72 5.97 14.59
CA ASP A 266 -3.75 5.77 16.03
C ASP A 266 -4.32 6.99 16.75
N CYS A 267 -5.23 6.73 17.69
CA CYS A 267 -5.76 7.75 18.58
C CYS A 267 -4.71 8.12 19.64
N CYS A 268 -3.88 9.11 19.33
CA CYS A 268 -2.78 9.53 20.17
C CYS A 268 -3.11 10.78 20.98
N GLN A 269 -2.60 10.83 22.21
CA GLN A 269 -2.63 12.07 22.97
C GLN A 269 -1.93 13.14 22.15
N ARG A 270 -2.59 14.28 21.86
CA ARG A 270 -1.94 15.39 21.15
C ARG A 270 -0.70 15.79 21.94
N GLN A 271 0.44 15.56 21.32
CA GLN A 271 1.71 15.91 21.90
C GLN A 271 1.85 17.42 22.02
N CYS A 272 2.39 17.88 23.14
CA CYS A 272 2.72 19.28 23.37
C CYS A 272 1.53 20.24 23.26
N TYR A 273 0.32 19.76 23.55
CA TYR A 273 -0.87 20.57 23.67
C TYR A 273 -0.81 21.41 24.96
N ALA A 274 -0.58 22.71 24.81
CA ALA A 274 -0.63 23.69 25.89
C ALA A 274 -1.92 24.49 25.81
N VAL A 275 -2.50 24.85 26.95
CA VAL A 275 -3.68 25.72 27.03
C VAL A 275 -3.40 26.92 27.92
N ASP A 276 -4.08 28.02 27.64
CA ASP A 276 -4.06 29.20 28.50
C ASP A 276 -4.92 28.99 29.76
N SER A 277 -4.91 29.97 30.67
CA SER A 277 -5.73 29.93 31.89
C SER A 277 -7.25 29.88 31.65
N ASN A 278 -7.70 30.09 30.41
CA ASN A 278 -9.10 30.01 30.00
C ASN A 278 -9.44 28.69 29.29
N GLY A 279 -8.47 27.79 29.11
CA GLY A 279 -8.63 26.53 28.38
C GLY A 279 -8.57 26.67 26.86
N ASN A 280 -8.10 27.81 26.33
CA ASN A 280 -7.87 27.96 24.89
C ASN A 280 -6.53 27.33 24.53
N GLU A 281 -6.46 26.64 23.39
CA GLU A 281 -5.21 26.11 22.85
C GLU A 281 -4.18 27.23 22.67
N CYS A 282 -3.06 27.12 23.38
CA CYS A 282 -1.87 27.90 23.12
C CYS A 282 -1.21 27.32 21.86
N THR A 283 -1.60 27.84 20.70
CA THR A 283 -0.78 27.65 19.50
C THR A 283 0.56 28.30 19.81
N GLY A 284 1.64 27.50 19.86
CA GLY A 284 2.98 28.03 20.08
C GLY A 284 3.32 28.97 18.94
N ASN A 285 3.08 30.27 19.13
CA ASN A 285 3.38 31.40 18.27
C ASN A 285 3.39 31.20 16.74
N ASN A 286 2.65 30.25 16.18
CA ASN A 286 2.20 30.31 14.80
C ASN A 286 0.97 31.19 14.80
N ASN A 287 1.21 32.51 14.78
CA ASN A 287 0.21 33.54 14.61
C ASN A 287 -0.66 33.19 13.38
N PRO A 288 -1.93 32.77 13.53
CA PRO A 288 -2.78 32.36 12.39
C PRO A 288 -3.15 33.52 11.46
N GLN A 289 -2.58 34.70 11.65
CA GLN A 289 -2.79 35.88 10.82
C GLN A 289 -1.59 36.25 9.93
N GLN A 290 -0.51 35.47 9.89
CA GLN A 290 0.63 35.80 9.03
C GLN A 290 1.15 34.59 8.25
N GLU A 291 0.35 34.10 7.30
CA GLU A 291 0.87 33.39 6.12
C GLU A 291 1.62 34.40 5.24
N GLY A 292 2.83 34.77 5.63
CA GLY A 292 3.72 35.52 4.74
C GLY A 292 4.21 34.60 3.64
N LYS A 293 4.16 35.05 2.38
CA LYS A 293 4.76 34.27 1.28
C LYS A 293 6.28 34.26 1.43
N ILE A 294 6.92 33.16 1.05
CA ILE A 294 8.40 33.06 1.00
C ILE A 294 8.96 34.29 0.27
N GLY A 295 9.87 35.01 0.93
CA GLY A 295 10.48 36.24 0.44
C GLY A 295 9.75 37.55 0.80
N GLU A 296 8.58 37.52 1.43
CA GLU A 296 7.92 38.74 1.93
C GLU A 296 8.64 39.30 3.16
N SER A 297 8.67 40.63 3.28
CA SER A 297 9.26 41.30 4.44
C SER A 297 8.45 41.03 5.71
N CYS A 298 9.15 40.77 6.81
CA CYS A 298 8.56 40.46 8.11
C CYS A 298 9.21 41.30 9.23
N ASP A 299 8.51 41.46 10.37
CA ASP A 299 9.04 42.16 11.55
C ASP A 299 9.40 41.15 12.64
N PRO A 300 10.70 40.97 12.96
CA PRO A 300 11.17 39.97 13.92
C PRO A 300 10.64 40.18 15.35
N ALA A 301 10.26 41.42 15.72
CA ALA A 301 9.68 41.70 17.03
C ALA A 301 8.24 41.19 17.16
N SER A 302 7.54 41.05 16.03
CA SER A 302 6.17 40.55 15.97
C SER A 302 6.07 39.05 15.69
N TRP A 303 7.08 38.47 15.02
CA TRP A 303 7.11 37.04 14.67
C TRP A 303 7.75 36.15 15.75
N GLY A 304 8.60 36.72 16.62
CA GLY A 304 9.38 35.94 17.58
C GLY A 304 10.52 35.23 16.85
N THR A 305 11.67 35.91 16.74
CA THR A 305 12.86 35.29 16.16
C THR A 305 13.49 34.37 17.20
N ASP A 306 13.51 33.06 16.93
CA ASP A 306 14.52 32.20 17.57
C ASP A 306 15.80 32.30 16.73
N PRO A 307 16.84 32.99 17.21
CA PRO A 307 18.09 33.18 16.47
C PRO A 307 18.83 31.87 16.16
N ASN A 308 18.41 30.73 16.72
CA ASN A 308 19.03 29.44 16.44
C ASN A 308 18.52 28.77 15.15
N PHE A 309 17.37 29.20 14.61
CA PHE A 309 16.76 28.58 13.42
C PHE A 309 17.03 29.34 12.12
N CYS A 310 17.51 30.58 12.19
CA CYS A 310 17.86 31.34 10.99
C CYS A 310 19.27 31.02 10.51
N PRO A 311 19.47 30.71 9.21
CA PRO A 311 20.79 30.47 8.66
C PRO A 311 21.67 31.71 8.84
N VAL A 312 22.96 31.49 9.12
CA VAL A 312 23.97 32.56 9.21
C VAL A 312 24.94 32.40 8.03
N ALA A 313 24.91 33.32 7.07
CA ALA A 313 25.86 33.30 5.95
C ALA A 313 27.09 34.16 6.21
N LYS A 314 28.23 33.74 5.64
CA LYS A 314 29.37 34.63 5.40
C LYS A 314 29.16 35.29 4.04
N CYS A 315 28.88 36.59 4.04
CA CYS A 315 28.75 37.36 2.80
C CYS A 315 30.13 37.71 2.23
N ALA A 316 30.22 37.78 0.91
CA ALA A 316 31.35 38.39 0.21
C ALA A 316 31.49 39.88 0.61
N ALA A 317 32.49 40.61 0.11
CA ALA A 317 32.51 42.06 0.29
C ALA A 317 31.33 42.69 -0.49
N PRO A 318 30.65 43.73 0.06
CA PRO A 318 29.57 44.38 -0.68
C PRO A 318 30.14 45.10 -1.92
N PRO A 319 29.37 45.24 -3.01
CA PRO A 319 29.79 46.01 -4.18
C PRO A 319 30.23 47.44 -3.83
N GLU A 320 31.12 48.02 -4.64
CA GLU A 320 31.61 49.39 -4.39
C GLU A 320 30.44 50.39 -4.36
N GLY A 321 30.28 51.09 -3.24
CA GLY A 321 29.17 52.02 -3.01
C GLY A 321 27.99 51.45 -2.22
N CYS A 322 28.02 50.16 -1.88
CA CYS A 322 26.96 49.48 -1.11
C CYS A 322 27.42 49.12 0.31
N ASN A 323 26.47 49.01 1.24
CA ASN A 323 26.70 48.50 2.59
C ASN A 323 25.69 47.38 2.90
N TYR A 324 26.12 46.34 3.61
CA TYR A 324 25.20 45.31 4.10
C TYR A 324 24.28 45.88 5.19
N VAL A 325 23.01 45.50 5.08
CA VAL A 325 21.93 45.87 5.99
C VAL A 325 21.40 44.57 6.59
N PHE A 326 21.62 44.38 7.89
CA PHE A 326 21.31 43.14 8.60
C PHE A 326 19.95 43.15 9.30
N ASP A 327 19.25 44.29 9.23
CA ASP A 327 17.89 44.49 9.74
C ASP A 327 16.82 44.37 8.65
N HIS A 328 17.17 43.83 7.48
CA HIS A 328 16.20 43.40 6.48
C HIS A 328 15.79 41.94 6.76
N TYR A 329 14.52 41.70 7.07
CA TYR A 329 14.01 40.36 7.40
C TYR A 329 12.96 39.91 6.39
N VAL A 330 13.01 38.63 6.02
CA VAL A 330 12.10 37.98 5.06
C VAL A 330 11.65 36.61 5.57
N VAL A 331 10.50 36.15 5.07
CA VAL A 331 9.99 34.80 5.36
C VAL A 331 10.77 33.77 4.56
N ASP A 332 11.36 32.78 5.23
CA ASP A 332 12.10 31.69 4.59
C ASP A 332 11.20 30.52 4.12
N GLY A 333 11.82 29.46 3.60
CA GLY A 333 11.10 28.28 3.08
C GLY A 333 10.35 27.46 4.13
N ASP A 334 10.70 27.63 5.40
CA ASP A 334 10.10 26.94 6.55
C ASP A 334 9.06 27.83 7.25
N GLY A 335 8.80 29.04 6.73
CA GLY A 335 7.84 29.99 7.28
C GLY A 335 8.37 30.79 8.47
N ASN A 336 9.68 30.88 8.66
CA ASN A 336 10.29 31.68 9.72
C ASN A 336 10.69 33.08 9.22
N CYS A 337 10.61 34.08 10.10
CA CYS A 337 11.09 35.44 9.80
C CYS A 337 12.60 35.54 10.06
N CYS A 338 13.41 35.47 9.01
CA CYS A 338 14.86 35.46 9.11
C CYS A 338 15.51 36.67 8.45
N ALA A 339 16.68 37.07 8.96
CA ALA A 339 17.45 38.13 8.33
C ALA A 339 17.83 37.70 6.90
N SER A 340 17.51 38.55 5.94
CA SER A 340 17.84 38.34 4.53
C SER A 340 19.36 38.30 4.38
N LEU A 341 19.86 37.14 3.97
CA LEU A 341 21.29 36.90 3.87
C LEU A 341 21.89 37.78 2.77
N CYS A 342 22.91 38.57 3.13
CA CYS A 342 23.69 39.39 2.21
C CYS A 342 22.90 40.48 1.48
N TYR A 343 21.85 41.01 2.10
CA TYR A 343 21.13 42.18 1.58
C TYR A 343 21.99 43.45 1.71
N ALA A 344 22.28 44.10 0.58
CA ALA A 344 23.09 45.30 0.52
C ALA A 344 22.32 46.45 -0.14
N VAL A 345 22.48 47.67 0.38
CA VAL A 345 21.87 48.89 -0.18
C VAL A 345 22.92 49.95 -0.47
N ASP A 346 22.64 50.83 -1.42
CA ASP A 346 23.47 51.99 -1.74
C ASP A 346 23.22 53.16 -0.76
N ALA A 347 23.87 54.30 -0.99
CA ALA A 347 23.73 55.49 -0.13
C ALA A 347 22.33 56.14 -0.19
N ASP A 348 21.50 55.75 -1.15
CA ASP A 348 20.13 56.23 -1.37
C ASP A 348 19.08 55.17 -0.97
N ASP A 349 19.47 54.14 -0.22
CA ASP A 349 18.66 52.99 0.23
C ASP A 349 18.08 52.12 -0.90
N ASN A 350 18.69 52.12 -2.10
CA ASN A 350 18.30 51.19 -3.16
C ASN A 350 19.03 49.85 -3.02
N GLU A 351 18.32 48.74 -3.28
CA GLU A 351 18.90 47.40 -3.27
C GLU A 351 20.01 47.25 -4.32
N CYS A 352 21.19 46.85 -3.85
CA CYS A 352 22.31 46.53 -4.71
C CYS A 352 22.21 45.07 -5.18
N THR A 353 22.06 44.86 -6.49
CA THR A 353 22.01 43.52 -7.06
C THR A 353 23.41 42.90 -7.04
N ILE A 354 23.60 41.87 -6.21
CA ILE A 354 24.86 41.12 -6.17
C ILE A 354 24.83 40.10 -7.31
N SER A 355 25.49 40.41 -8.42
CA SER A 355 25.72 39.41 -9.48
C SER A 355 26.82 38.46 -9.01
N LEU A 356 26.45 37.22 -8.71
CA LEU A 356 27.39 36.13 -8.44
C LEU A 356 27.95 35.62 -9.78
N GLU A 357 28.68 36.46 -10.49
CA GLU A 357 29.61 36.01 -11.52
C GLU A 357 30.93 35.70 -10.80
N GLY A 358 31.36 34.43 -10.90
CA GLY A 358 32.26 33.81 -9.94
C GLY A 358 33.67 34.39 -9.88
N ASP A 359 34.27 34.20 -8.71
CA ASP A 359 35.70 33.94 -8.55
C ASP A 359 35.87 32.88 -7.44
N GLU A 360 36.80 31.97 -7.68
CA GLU A 360 37.16 30.79 -6.91
C GLU A 360 37.59 31.12 -5.47
N GLU A 361 37.11 30.34 -4.48
CA GLU A 361 37.95 29.72 -3.44
C GLU A 361 37.13 28.77 -2.52
N GLU A 362 37.76 27.62 -2.21
CA GLU A 362 37.53 26.62 -1.14
C GLU A 362 36.24 26.72 -0.29
N ASP A 363 35.37 25.70 -0.28
CA ASP A 363 35.51 24.46 0.50
C ASP A 363 34.24 23.58 0.37
N THR A 364 34.41 22.32 0.77
CA THR A 364 33.64 21.07 0.59
C THR A 364 32.10 21.05 0.66
N SER A 365 31.54 20.16 -0.20
CA SER A 365 30.29 19.38 -0.07
C SER A 365 28.96 20.10 -0.34
N SER A 366 28.48 20.04 -1.59
CA SER A 366 27.07 20.26 -1.92
C SER A 366 26.48 19.02 -2.62
N ASN A 367 25.37 18.53 -2.06
CA ASN A 367 24.46 17.60 -2.74
C ASN A 367 23.82 18.35 -3.92
N GLY A 368 24.36 18.18 -5.12
CA GLY A 368 23.74 18.71 -6.32
C GLY A 368 22.40 18.03 -6.61
N ARG A 369 21.45 18.78 -7.15
CA ARG A 369 20.10 18.28 -7.48
C ARG A 369 20.19 17.28 -8.63
N VAL A 370 19.51 16.14 -8.52
CA VAL A 370 19.38 15.15 -9.59
C VAL A 370 18.98 15.83 -10.89
N GLY A 371 19.70 15.53 -11.98
CA GLY A 371 19.49 16.11 -13.32
C GLY A 371 20.21 17.43 -13.59
N SER A 372 20.90 18.02 -12.60
CA SER A 372 21.76 19.19 -12.86
C SER A 372 23.07 18.79 -13.57
N THR A 373 23.56 19.67 -14.45
CA THR A 373 24.85 19.49 -15.12
C THR A 373 26.00 19.49 -14.11
N CYS A 374 26.97 18.60 -14.30
CA CYS A 374 28.13 18.48 -13.43
C CYS A 374 29.43 18.38 -14.24
N ASN A 375 30.57 18.75 -13.63
CA ASN A 375 31.88 18.63 -14.27
C ASN A 375 32.55 17.31 -13.84
N ALA A 376 32.58 16.34 -14.74
CA ALA A 376 33.22 15.04 -14.52
C ALA A 376 34.66 15.10 -14.00
N THR A 377 35.39 16.16 -14.36
CA THR A 377 36.79 16.37 -13.95
C THR A 377 36.91 16.77 -12.48
N GLU A 378 35.88 17.42 -11.94
CA GLU A 378 35.86 17.96 -10.57
C GLU A 378 35.18 17.00 -9.59
N THR A 379 34.06 16.39 -10.00
CA THR A 379 33.29 15.49 -9.13
C THR A 379 33.87 14.08 -9.07
N GLY A 380 34.70 13.71 -10.05
CA GLY A 380 35.17 12.35 -10.28
C GLY A 380 34.06 11.48 -10.87
N THR A 381 34.38 10.76 -11.95
CA THR A 381 33.47 9.76 -12.53
C THR A 381 33.89 8.38 -12.02
N ASP A 382 32.99 7.63 -11.37
CA ASP A 382 33.16 6.19 -11.24
C ASP A 382 32.41 5.53 -12.42
N PRO A 383 33.12 5.08 -13.46
CA PRO A 383 32.48 4.48 -14.63
C PRO A 383 31.71 3.19 -14.32
N ASN A 384 31.87 2.60 -13.13
CA ASN A 384 31.09 1.42 -12.72
C ASN A 384 29.75 1.76 -12.06
N GLN A 385 29.52 3.04 -11.73
CA GLN A 385 28.30 3.53 -11.07
C GLN A 385 27.37 4.29 -12.02
N CYS A 386 27.77 4.44 -13.28
CA CYS A 386 26.96 5.07 -14.31
C CYS A 386 26.31 4.01 -15.23
N PRO A 387 25.00 4.12 -15.51
CA PRO A 387 24.32 3.21 -16.41
C PRO A 387 24.92 3.31 -17.83
N VAL A 388 25.16 2.15 -18.45
CA VAL A 388 25.59 2.06 -19.85
C VAL A 388 24.36 1.79 -20.70
N ALA A 389 23.92 2.78 -21.48
CA ALA A 389 22.86 2.58 -22.47
C ALA A 389 23.43 2.65 -23.90
N GLY A 390 22.86 1.86 -24.80
CA GLY A 390 23.07 2.01 -26.24
C GLY A 390 22.09 3.03 -26.79
N CYS A 391 22.58 4.09 -27.40
CA CYS A 391 21.73 5.05 -28.11
C CYS A 391 21.40 4.52 -29.51
N THR A 392 20.22 4.87 -30.02
CA THR A 392 19.87 4.71 -31.44
C THR A 392 20.76 5.61 -32.32
N GLU A 393 20.63 5.55 -33.64
CA GLU A 393 21.35 6.48 -34.50
C GLU A 393 20.87 7.93 -34.26
N ALA A 394 21.80 8.88 -34.26
CA ALA A 394 21.47 10.30 -34.12
C ALA A 394 20.62 10.77 -35.31
N LEU A 395 19.70 11.70 -35.06
CA LEU A 395 18.91 12.36 -36.11
C LEU A 395 19.81 12.99 -37.17
N GLU A 396 19.35 13.01 -38.43
CA GLU A 396 20.12 13.61 -39.54
C GLU A 396 20.44 15.08 -39.24
N GLY A 397 21.73 15.39 -39.06
CA GLY A 397 22.21 16.73 -38.70
C GLY A 397 22.58 16.92 -37.22
N CYS A 398 22.49 15.87 -36.40
CA CYS A 398 22.89 15.86 -35.00
C CYS A 398 24.06 14.90 -34.75
N ASP A 399 24.94 15.26 -33.82
CA ASP A 399 26.05 14.41 -33.36
C ASP A 399 25.94 14.20 -31.85
N TYR A 400 26.22 12.97 -31.38
CA TYR A 400 26.25 12.66 -29.94
C TYR A 400 27.45 13.33 -29.26
N VAL A 401 27.19 13.92 -28.10
CA VAL A 401 28.16 14.64 -27.28
C VAL A 401 28.35 13.86 -25.98
N MET A 402 29.50 13.21 -25.86
CA MET A 402 29.80 12.28 -24.75
C MET A 402 30.41 12.98 -23.52
N ASP A 403 30.65 14.29 -23.61
CA ASP A 403 31.20 15.13 -22.55
C ASP A 403 30.14 15.98 -21.82
N HIS A 404 28.85 15.71 -22.04
CA HIS A 404 27.77 16.24 -21.23
C HIS A 404 27.50 15.32 -20.04
N PHE A 405 27.61 15.81 -18.81
CA PHE A 405 27.41 15.02 -17.59
C PHE A 405 26.33 15.63 -16.70
N VAL A 406 25.55 14.77 -16.06
CA VAL A 406 24.47 15.14 -15.14
C VAL A 406 24.54 14.31 -13.84
N ILE A 407 24.03 14.87 -12.75
CA ILE A 407 23.97 14.19 -11.46
C ILE A 407 22.83 13.15 -11.48
N ASN A 408 23.16 11.88 -11.24
CA ASN A 408 22.18 10.80 -11.14
C ASN A 408 21.46 10.81 -9.76
N MET A 409 20.55 9.87 -9.54
CA MET A 409 19.79 9.80 -8.28
C MET A 409 20.66 9.55 -7.04
N ASP A 410 21.83 8.95 -7.22
CA ASP A 410 22.78 8.62 -6.16
C ASP A 410 23.78 9.76 -5.89
N GLY A 411 23.64 10.90 -6.57
CA GLY A 411 24.53 12.05 -6.43
C GLY A 411 25.84 11.95 -7.23
N HIS A 412 25.97 10.95 -8.10
CA HIS A 412 27.15 10.77 -8.94
C HIS A 412 27.04 11.51 -10.27
N CYS A 413 28.15 12.09 -10.72
CA CYS A 413 28.24 12.77 -12.02
C CYS A 413 28.41 11.72 -13.13
N CYS A 414 27.37 11.51 -13.94
CA CYS A 414 27.35 10.50 -15.00
C CYS A 414 27.13 11.11 -16.39
N PRO A 415 27.66 10.50 -17.47
CA PRO A 415 27.38 10.95 -18.82
C PRO A 415 25.87 10.99 -19.07
N SER A 416 25.38 12.09 -19.63
CA SER A 416 24.01 12.24 -20.06
C SER A 416 23.77 11.31 -21.25
N LEU A 417 22.96 10.28 -21.04
CA LEU A 417 22.71 9.27 -22.05
C LEU A 417 21.96 9.88 -23.24
N CYS A 418 22.52 9.68 -24.44
CA CYS A 418 21.93 10.09 -25.71
C CYS A 418 21.74 11.61 -25.89
N TYR A 419 22.57 12.42 -25.23
CA TYR A 419 22.64 13.86 -25.50
C TYR A 419 23.28 14.12 -26.86
N ALA A 420 22.52 14.72 -27.78
CA ALA A 420 22.96 15.06 -29.12
C ALA A 420 22.77 16.56 -29.38
N VAL A 421 23.66 17.15 -30.16
CA VAL A 421 23.58 18.56 -30.55
C VAL A 421 23.67 18.73 -32.06
N ASP A 422 23.09 19.80 -32.58
CA ASP A 422 23.21 20.18 -33.98
C ASP A 422 24.57 20.84 -34.27
N ALA A 423 24.84 21.15 -35.55
CA ALA A 423 26.07 21.84 -35.96
C ALA A 423 26.26 23.24 -35.34
N ASN A 424 25.24 23.81 -34.68
CA ASN A 424 25.30 25.10 -33.99
C ASN A 424 25.43 24.95 -32.46
N GLY A 425 25.48 23.71 -31.95
CA GLY A 425 25.56 23.41 -30.51
C GLY A 425 24.22 23.48 -29.78
N ASN A 426 23.09 23.53 -30.49
CA ASN A 426 21.77 23.44 -29.87
C ASN A 426 21.44 21.98 -29.58
N GLU A 427 20.84 21.71 -28.42
CA GLU A 427 20.36 20.38 -28.07
C GLU A 427 19.34 19.89 -29.11
N CYS A 428 19.63 18.74 -29.71
CA CYS A 428 18.69 18.02 -30.55
C CYS A 428 17.71 17.29 -29.65
N THR A 429 16.56 17.92 -29.41
CA THR A 429 15.48 17.26 -28.68
C THR A 429 15.00 16.07 -29.50
N ILE A 430 15.31 14.86 -29.04
CA ILE A 430 14.65 13.66 -29.54
C ILE A 430 13.22 13.74 -29.01
N SER A 431 12.31 14.32 -29.78
CA SER A 431 10.89 14.14 -29.53
C SER A 431 10.64 12.63 -29.63
N LEU A 432 10.37 11.98 -28.49
CA LEU A 432 9.68 10.68 -28.45
C LEU A 432 8.20 10.85 -28.85
N GLU A 433 7.91 11.79 -29.74
CA GLU A 433 6.71 11.78 -30.56
C GLU A 433 7.00 10.80 -31.70
N GLY A 434 7.07 9.51 -31.35
CA GLY A 434 6.57 8.53 -32.30
C GLY A 434 5.16 8.96 -32.63
N GLU A 435 4.87 9.13 -33.92
CA GLU A 435 3.50 9.23 -34.40
C GLU A 435 2.69 8.18 -33.62
N GLU A 436 1.72 8.64 -32.81
CA GLU A 436 0.70 7.77 -32.27
C GLU A 436 -0.02 7.18 -33.49
N ASP A 437 0.47 6.04 -33.96
CA ASP A 437 -0.41 5.11 -34.63
C ASP A 437 -1.38 4.67 -33.54
N THR A 438 -2.55 5.29 -33.54
CA THR A 438 -3.63 5.19 -32.54
C THR A 438 -4.19 3.77 -32.33
N SER A 439 -3.46 2.71 -32.68
CA SER A 439 -3.75 1.35 -32.26
C SER A 439 -3.17 1.06 -30.87
N ASN A 440 -3.59 1.80 -29.84
CA ASN A 440 -3.50 1.31 -28.46
C ASN A 440 -4.52 0.17 -28.31
N GLY A 441 -4.18 -1.00 -28.84
CA GLY A 441 -4.94 -2.20 -28.55
C GLY A 441 -4.77 -2.55 -27.08
N LEU A 442 -5.89 -2.65 -26.36
CA LEU A 442 -5.93 -3.16 -25.00
C LEU A 442 -5.16 -4.49 -24.93
N ILE A 443 -4.36 -4.71 -23.87
CA ILE A 443 -3.67 -5.99 -23.67
C ILE A 443 -4.68 -7.14 -23.81
N GLY A 444 -4.36 -8.12 -24.67
CA GLY A 444 -5.26 -9.24 -24.99
C GLY A 444 -6.27 -8.99 -26.11
N SER A 445 -6.36 -7.78 -26.67
CA SER A 445 -7.15 -7.51 -27.87
C SER A 445 -6.47 -8.05 -29.13
N THR A 446 -7.27 -8.41 -30.14
CA THR A 446 -6.77 -8.99 -31.40
C THR A 446 -6.05 -7.94 -32.25
N CYS A 447 -4.99 -8.36 -32.91
CA CYS A 447 -4.17 -7.52 -33.79
C CYS A 447 -3.80 -8.28 -35.08
N ASN A 448 -3.32 -7.59 -36.11
CA ASN A 448 -2.87 -8.25 -37.34
C ASN A 448 -1.34 -8.33 -37.37
N ALA A 449 -0.80 -9.48 -37.82
CA ALA A 449 0.64 -9.72 -37.84
C ALA A 449 1.44 -8.75 -38.73
N THR A 450 0.75 -7.93 -39.54
CA THR A 450 1.34 -6.90 -40.40
C THR A 450 1.42 -5.53 -39.74
N ASP A 451 0.84 -5.35 -38.55
CA ASP A 451 0.69 -4.04 -37.91
C ASP A 451 1.94 -3.62 -37.11
N THR A 452 2.96 -4.49 -37.01
CA THR A 452 4.20 -4.21 -36.27
C THR A 452 5.43 -4.79 -36.97
N ASP A 453 6.59 -4.15 -36.80
CA ASP A 453 7.87 -4.69 -37.27
C ASP A 453 8.18 -6.07 -36.65
N PRO A 454 8.89 -6.96 -37.37
CA PRO A 454 9.12 -8.34 -36.94
C PRO A 454 10.07 -8.40 -35.73
N VAL A 455 9.50 -8.37 -34.52
CA VAL A 455 10.19 -8.61 -33.26
C VAL A 455 10.00 -10.09 -32.86
N PRO A 456 11.01 -10.79 -32.33
CA PRO A 456 10.88 -12.18 -31.89
C PRO A 456 9.94 -12.30 -30.66
N CYS A 457 8.75 -12.87 -30.87
CA CYS A 457 7.84 -13.26 -29.79
C CYS A 457 8.32 -14.56 -29.10
N ALA A 458 8.01 -14.70 -27.80
CA ALA A 458 8.29 -15.94 -27.07
C ALA A 458 7.50 -17.12 -27.64
N VAL A 459 8.15 -18.30 -27.75
CA VAL A 459 7.50 -19.55 -28.18
C VAL A 459 7.20 -20.39 -26.94
N ALA A 460 5.92 -20.69 -26.69
CA ALA A 460 5.54 -21.60 -25.61
C ALA A 460 5.37 -23.04 -26.11
N LEU A 461 5.66 -23.99 -25.22
CA LEU A 461 5.27 -25.39 -25.38
C LEU A 461 3.87 -25.57 -24.81
N CYS A 462 2.89 -25.80 -25.66
CA CYS A 462 1.50 -26.06 -25.25
C CYS A 462 1.32 -27.52 -24.80
N ALA A 463 0.36 -27.75 -23.91
CA ALA A 463 -0.15 -29.09 -23.63
C ALA A 463 -0.82 -29.69 -24.89
N GLU A 464 -1.30 -30.94 -24.83
CA GLU A 464 -2.11 -31.48 -25.94
C GLU A 464 -3.43 -30.71 -26.06
N ALA A 465 -3.85 -30.39 -27.29
CA ALA A 465 -5.11 -29.70 -27.54
C ALA A 465 -6.30 -30.56 -27.05
N PRO A 466 -7.39 -29.95 -26.56
CA PRO A 466 -8.61 -30.67 -26.21
C PRO A 466 -9.12 -31.56 -27.35
N GLU A 467 -9.76 -32.68 -27.04
CA GLU A 467 -10.29 -33.60 -28.05
C GLU A 467 -11.27 -32.88 -28.99
N GLY A 468 -10.95 -32.87 -30.29
CA GLY A 468 -11.74 -32.17 -31.31
C GLY A 468 -11.24 -30.76 -31.65
N CYS A 469 -10.12 -30.32 -31.08
CA CYS A 469 -9.52 -29.01 -31.33
C CYS A 469 -8.10 -29.13 -31.89
N ASP A 470 -7.69 -28.15 -32.69
CA ASP A 470 -6.34 -28.01 -33.22
C ASP A 470 -5.76 -26.64 -32.84
N TYR A 471 -4.48 -26.59 -32.48
CA TYR A 471 -3.78 -25.32 -32.25
C TYR A 471 -3.60 -24.55 -33.56
N VAL A 472 -3.89 -23.26 -33.53
CA VAL A 472 -3.72 -22.38 -34.68
C VAL A 472 -2.81 -21.21 -34.33
N ASN A 473 -1.73 -21.06 -35.10
CA ASN A 473 -0.70 -20.03 -34.90
C ASN A 473 -1.00 -18.71 -35.62
N ASN A 474 -2.25 -18.49 -36.02
CA ASN A 474 -2.67 -17.32 -36.80
C ASN A 474 -3.60 -16.38 -36.02
N HIS A 475 -3.76 -16.59 -34.72
CA HIS A 475 -4.46 -15.68 -33.83
C HIS A 475 -3.43 -14.82 -33.09
N PHE A 476 -3.48 -13.49 -33.24
CA PHE A 476 -2.50 -12.57 -32.65
C PHE A 476 -3.19 -11.63 -31.67
N VAL A 477 -2.53 -11.33 -30.55
CA VAL A 477 -2.99 -10.40 -29.52
C VAL A 477 -1.87 -9.50 -29.05
N PHE A 478 -2.22 -8.31 -28.56
CA PHE A 478 -1.25 -7.42 -27.91
C PHE A 478 -0.78 -8.01 -26.57
N ASN A 479 0.54 -8.17 -26.41
CA ASN A 479 1.15 -8.59 -25.14
C ASN A 479 1.25 -7.41 -24.15
N MET A 480 1.85 -7.65 -22.97
CA MET A 480 2.04 -6.61 -21.95
C MET A 480 2.97 -5.47 -22.39
N ASP A 481 3.81 -5.71 -23.39
CA ASP A 481 4.72 -4.72 -23.98
C ASP A 481 4.10 -3.97 -25.18
N GLY A 482 2.80 -4.17 -25.45
CA GLY A 482 2.11 -3.55 -26.59
C GLY A 482 2.49 -4.14 -27.96
N GLN A 483 3.12 -5.30 -28.01
CA GLN A 483 3.54 -5.97 -29.23
C GLN A 483 2.50 -6.98 -29.71
N CYS A 484 2.24 -7.02 -31.03
CA CYS A 484 1.32 -7.97 -31.64
C CYS A 484 1.98 -9.36 -31.79
N CYS A 485 1.68 -10.28 -30.86
CA CYS A 485 2.27 -11.61 -30.83
C CYS A 485 1.22 -12.72 -31.03
N PRO A 486 1.59 -13.90 -31.57
CA PRO A 486 0.70 -15.05 -31.62
C PRO A 486 0.19 -15.39 -30.22
N SER A 487 -1.13 -15.54 -30.07
CA SER A 487 -1.76 -15.98 -28.83
C SER A 487 -1.29 -17.41 -28.53
N LEU A 488 -0.58 -17.56 -27.42
CA LEU A 488 0.03 -18.83 -27.04
C LEU A 488 -1.09 -19.84 -26.71
N CYS A 489 -1.02 -21.01 -27.34
CA CYS A 489 -1.94 -22.13 -27.10
C CYS A 489 -3.41 -21.85 -27.45
N TYR A 490 -3.66 -20.97 -28.43
CA TYR A 490 -5.00 -20.77 -28.98
C TYR A 490 -5.41 -21.97 -29.83
N ALA A 491 -6.49 -22.64 -29.44
CA ALA A 491 -7.03 -23.82 -30.11
C ALA A 491 -8.47 -23.58 -30.58
N VAL A 492 -8.79 -24.06 -31.78
CA VAL A 492 -10.14 -23.97 -32.36
C VAL A 492 -10.66 -25.34 -32.76
N ASP A 493 -11.99 -25.50 -32.73
CA ASP A 493 -12.66 -26.70 -33.21
C ASP A 493 -12.70 -26.74 -34.75
N ALA A 494 -13.21 -27.84 -35.31
CA ALA A 494 -13.37 -27.99 -36.76
C ALA A 494 -14.28 -26.95 -37.44
N ASN A 495 -15.06 -26.18 -36.67
CA ASN A 495 -15.92 -25.10 -37.15
C ASN A 495 -15.29 -23.71 -36.96
N GLY A 496 -14.09 -23.63 -36.36
CA GLY A 496 -13.40 -22.38 -36.06
C GLY A 496 -13.84 -21.70 -34.76
N ASN A 497 -14.56 -22.39 -33.87
CA ASN A 497 -14.91 -21.85 -32.56
C ASN A 497 -13.75 -22.06 -31.57
N GLU A 498 -13.51 -21.08 -30.71
CA GLU A 498 -12.49 -21.19 -29.65
C GLU A 498 -12.82 -22.32 -28.68
N CYS A 499 -11.83 -23.18 -28.43
CA CYS A 499 -11.94 -24.26 -27.46
C CYS A 499 -11.52 -23.76 -26.08
N THR A 500 -12.48 -23.52 -25.19
CA THR A 500 -12.18 -23.22 -23.79
C THR A 500 -11.94 -24.52 -23.00
N HIS A 501 -10.83 -24.60 -22.27
CA HIS A 501 -10.62 -25.69 -21.32
C HIS A 501 -11.68 -25.57 -20.22
N SER A 502 -12.58 -26.56 -20.13
CA SER A 502 -13.66 -26.62 -19.13
C SER A 502 -13.17 -26.94 -17.71
N SER A 503 -11.87 -26.80 -17.44
CA SER A 503 -11.24 -26.96 -16.14
C SER A 503 -10.43 -25.71 -15.82
N GLY A 504 -10.85 -24.95 -14.80
CA GLY A 504 -10.16 -23.76 -14.30
C GLY A 504 -8.79 -24.07 -13.66
N ALA A 505 -7.84 -24.54 -14.45
CA ALA A 505 -6.44 -24.66 -14.06
C ALA A 505 -5.60 -23.73 -14.95
N ARG A 506 -5.26 -22.55 -14.42
CA ARG A 506 -4.18 -21.74 -15.00
C ARG A 506 -2.86 -22.49 -14.79
N ILE A 507 -2.08 -22.58 -15.86
CA ILE A 507 -0.68 -23.02 -15.84
C ILE A 507 0.12 -21.97 -15.06
N VAL A 508 0.50 -22.29 -13.83
CA VAL A 508 1.56 -21.59 -13.11
C VAL A 508 2.87 -22.26 -13.49
N HIS A 509 3.83 -21.49 -13.98
CA HIS A 509 5.20 -21.98 -14.21
C HIS A 509 5.76 -22.54 -12.90
N SER A 510 5.99 -23.85 -12.85
CA SER A 510 6.92 -24.43 -11.89
C SER A 510 7.64 -25.62 -12.53
N TRP A 511 8.95 -25.44 -12.70
CA TRP A 511 9.89 -26.48 -13.06
C TRP A 511 10.13 -27.39 -11.85
N VAL A 512 9.53 -28.58 -11.81
CA VAL A 512 10.10 -29.71 -11.08
C VAL A 512 9.95 -30.99 -11.91
N ALA A 513 11.03 -31.34 -12.60
CA ALA A 513 11.17 -32.64 -13.24
C ALA A 513 11.49 -33.72 -12.19
N ALA A 514 10.71 -34.79 -12.24
CA ALA A 514 11.08 -36.18 -12.01
C ALA A 514 11.64 -36.58 -10.63
N PHE A 515 10.82 -37.24 -9.82
CA PHE A 515 11.15 -38.53 -9.19
C PHE A 515 9.86 -39.13 -8.57
N TRP A 516 9.69 -40.47 -8.66
CA TRP A 516 8.59 -41.31 -8.12
C TRP A 516 7.37 -41.61 -9.01
N VAL A 517 7.59 -42.40 -10.07
CA VAL A 517 6.60 -43.41 -10.49
C VAL A 517 7.10 -44.76 -9.99
N GLY A 518 6.46 -45.29 -8.95
CA GLY A 518 6.73 -46.65 -8.49
C GLY A 518 6.42 -46.90 -7.03
N LEU A 519 5.13 -46.96 -6.66
CA LEU A 519 4.54 -47.88 -5.68
C LEU A 519 3.12 -47.37 -5.35
N SER A 520 2.10 -47.97 -5.96
CA SER A 520 0.76 -48.21 -5.37
C SER A 520 -0.21 -48.79 -6.41
N PHE A 521 0.24 -49.83 -7.12
CA PHE A 521 -0.66 -50.80 -7.77
C PHE A 521 -0.53 -52.12 -6.98
N ALA A 522 -1.05 -52.13 -5.76
CA ALA A 522 -1.05 -53.34 -4.92
C ALA A 522 -2.10 -53.29 -3.81
N PHE A 523 -3.32 -52.84 -4.08
CA PHE A 523 -4.46 -53.10 -3.19
C PHE A 523 -5.75 -53.05 -4.01
N HIS A 524 -6.04 -54.14 -4.72
CA HIS A 524 -7.39 -54.56 -5.16
C HIS A 524 -7.25 -55.91 -5.88
N CYS A 525 -7.10 -57.01 -5.13
CA CYS A 525 -7.39 -58.37 -5.57
C CYS A 525 -7.15 -59.35 -4.41
N LEU A 526 -8.05 -59.40 -3.43
CA LEU A 526 -8.17 -60.56 -2.53
C LEU A 526 -9.48 -60.47 -1.73
N GLU A 527 -10.59 -60.79 -2.38
CA GLU A 527 -11.76 -61.42 -1.76
C GLU A 527 -12.64 -61.98 -2.88
N LEU A 528 -12.32 -63.21 -3.30
CA LEU A 528 -13.22 -64.18 -3.94
C LEU A 528 -12.43 -65.48 -4.17
N SER A 529 -12.27 -66.26 -3.10
CA SER A 529 -12.12 -67.73 -3.11
C SER A 529 -12.32 -68.28 -1.72
#